data_AF-Q9BG70-F1
#
_entry.id   AF-Q9BG70-F1
#
_cell.length_a   1.000
_cell.length_b   1.000
_cell.length_c   1.000
_cell.angle_alpha   90.00
_cell.angle_beta   90.00
_cell.angle_gamma   90.00
#
_symmetry.space_group_name_H-M   'P 1'
#
loop_
_entity.id
_entity.type
_entity.pdbx_description
1 polymer ?
#
loop_
_entity_poly.entity_id
_entity_poly.type
_entity_poly.pdbx_seq_one_letter_code
_entity_poly.pdbx_strand_id
1 'polypeptide(L)'
;TCHTPEEDDITWTSAQSSEVLGSGKTLTIQVKEFGDAGQYTCHKGGKVLSRSLLLIHKKEDGIWSTDILKEQKESKNKIFLKCEAKNYSGRFTCWWLTAISTDLKFSVKSSRGFSDPQGVTCGAVTLSAERVRVDNRDYKKYTVECQEGS
;
A
#
# COMPACT_ATOMS: atom_id res chain seq x y z
N THR A 1 20.60 -1.17 -1.06
CA THR A 1 21.75 -1.64 -1.84
C THR A 1 21.38 -1.75 -3.30
N CYS A 2 22.25 -1.33 -4.20
CA CYS A 2 22.03 -1.38 -5.65
C CYS A 2 22.11 -2.84 -6.10
N HIS A 3 21.09 -3.31 -6.82
CA HIS A 3 21.04 -4.70 -7.27
C HIS A 3 21.77 -4.84 -8.62
N THR A 4 23.09 -4.88 -8.56
CA THR A 4 24.00 -4.99 -9.70
C THR A 4 25.24 -5.81 -9.29
N PRO A 5 25.88 -6.56 -10.22
CA PRO A 5 27.20 -7.16 -9.98
C PRO A 5 28.32 -6.12 -9.96
N GLU A 6 28.06 -4.88 -10.38
CA GLU A 6 29.05 -3.80 -10.38
C GLU A 6 29.31 -3.27 -8.96
N GLU A 7 30.55 -2.91 -8.66
CA GLU A 7 30.95 -2.39 -7.33
C GLU A 7 31.33 -0.90 -7.37
N ASP A 8 31.92 -0.44 -8.48
CA ASP A 8 32.52 0.89 -8.61
C ASP A 8 31.66 1.87 -9.44
N ASP A 9 31.90 3.17 -9.22
CA ASP A 9 31.29 4.31 -9.92
C ASP A 9 29.77 4.38 -9.85
N ILE A 10 29.18 3.81 -8.79
CA ILE A 10 27.75 3.87 -8.53
C ILE A 10 27.43 5.18 -7.82
N THR A 11 26.41 5.90 -8.31
CA THR A 11 25.84 7.08 -7.65
C THR A 11 24.35 6.88 -7.40
N TRP A 12 23.82 7.58 -6.39
CA TRP A 12 22.41 7.50 -6.01
C TRP A 12 21.70 8.84 -6.13
N THR A 13 20.46 8.81 -6.61
CA THR A 13 19.54 9.95 -6.59
C THR A 13 18.18 9.55 -6.03
N SER A 14 17.36 10.50 -5.61
CA SER A 14 15.96 10.27 -5.25
C SER A 14 15.01 10.88 -6.29
N ALA A 15 13.76 10.46 -6.29
CA ALA A 15 12.74 11.10 -7.13
C ALA A 15 12.42 12.53 -6.69
N GLN A 16 12.74 12.89 -5.43
CA GLN A 16 12.50 14.21 -4.86
C GLN A 16 13.64 15.20 -5.16
N SER A 17 14.85 14.70 -5.49
CA SER A 17 16.01 15.53 -5.81
C SER A 17 16.90 14.86 -6.85
N SER A 18 17.30 15.62 -7.87
CA SER A 18 18.28 15.18 -8.88
C SER A 18 19.72 15.22 -8.37
N GLU A 19 19.96 15.69 -7.14
CA GLU A 19 21.28 15.71 -6.54
C GLU A 19 21.77 14.30 -6.21
N VAL A 20 23.10 14.13 -6.26
CA VAL A 20 23.73 12.88 -5.86
C VAL A 20 23.73 12.80 -4.34
N LEU A 21 22.95 11.85 -3.81
CA LEU A 21 22.78 11.64 -2.37
C LEU A 21 23.92 10.83 -1.75
N GLY A 22 24.66 10.10 -2.57
CA GLY A 22 25.79 9.28 -2.13
C GLY A 22 26.33 8.41 -3.26
N SER A 23 27.47 7.78 -2.98
CA SER A 23 28.19 6.94 -3.93
C SER A 23 28.49 5.56 -3.36
N GLY A 24 28.74 4.60 -4.24
CA GLY A 24 29.00 3.20 -3.92
C GLY A 24 27.75 2.33 -3.97
N LYS A 25 27.97 1.02 -3.83
CA LYS A 25 26.92 0.00 -3.94
C LYS A 25 25.80 0.12 -2.90
N THR A 26 26.10 0.67 -1.73
CA THR A 26 25.14 0.86 -0.63
C THR A 26 25.02 2.33 -0.27
N LEU A 27 23.78 2.83 -0.28
CA LEU A 27 23.43 4.14 0.25
C LEU A 27 22.85 3.96 1.66
N THR A 28 23.37 4.74 2.62
CA THR A 28 22.85 4.82 4.00
C THR A 28 22.24 6.20 4.19
N ILE A 29 20.96 6.25 4.57
CA ILE A 29 20.21 7.49 4.81
C ILE A 29 19.49 7.42 6.14
N GLN A 30 19.22 8.60 6.71
CA GLN A 30 18.28 8.73 7.81
C GLN A 30 16.89 9.01 7.23
N VAL A 31 15.87 8.26 7.67
CA VAL A 31 14.49 8.41 7.20
C VAL A 31 13.64 8.88 8.38
N LYS A 32 13.09 10.09 8.29
CA LYS A 32 12.24 10.69 9.33
C LYS A 32 10.89 11.13 8.79
N GLU A 33 10.85 11.70 7.60
CA GLU A 33 9.64 12.28 7.02
C GLU A 33 9.38 11.80 5.60
N PHE A 34 8.19 12.12 5.06
CA PHE A 34 7.79 11.71 3.71
C PHE A 34 8.73 12.22 2.61
N GLY A 35 9.46 13.32 2.84
CA GLY A 35 10.48 13.82 1.92
C GLY A 35 11.67 12.86 1.75
N ASP A 36 11.95 12.02 2.75
CA ASP A 36 13.01 11.02 2.71
C ASP A 36 12.55 9.70 2.06
N ALA A 37 11.28 9.58 1.71
CA ALA A 37 10.70 8.39 1.10
C ALA A 37 10.63 8.49 -0.43
N GLY A 38 10.01 7.50 -1.06
CA GLY A 38 9.84 7.46 -2.52
C GLY A 38 10.90 6.63 -3.22
N GLN A 39 11.08 6.89 -4.51
CA GLN A 39 11.94 6.07 -5.36
C GLN A 39 13.40 6.54 -5.29
N TYR A 40 14.26 5.65 -4.87
CA TYR A 40 15.72 5.78 -4.94
C TYR A 40 16.23 5.04 -6.17
N THR A 41 17.13 5.68 -6.90
CA THR A 41 17.68 5.14 -8.15
C THR A 41 19.19 5.13 -8.06
N CYS A 42 19.81 3.98 -8.32
CA CYS A 42 21.26 3.89 -8.48
C CYS A 42 21.65 3.91 -9.96
N HIS A 43 22.75 4.57 -10.26
CA HIS A 43 23.23 4.80 -11.62
C HIS A 43 24.73 4.49 -11.71
N LYS A 44 25.20 4.20 -12.92
CA LYS A 44 26.62 4.17 -13.26
C LYS A 44 26.83 4.70 -14.67
N GLY A 45 27.78 5.63 -14.84
CA GLY A 45 28.03 6.28 -16.14
C GLY A 45 26.76 6.88 -16.77
N GLY A 46 25.85 7.42 -15.96
CA GLY A 46 24.57 7.97 -16.40
C GLY A 46 23.47 6.95 -16.72
N LYS A 47 23.73 5.65 -16.61
CA LYS A 47 22.72 4.59 -16.82
C LYS A 47 22.11 4.15 -15.49
N VAL A 48 20.79 4.01 -15.48
CA VAL A 48 20.06 3.44 -14.34
C VAL A 48 20.37 1.95 -14.22
N LEU A 49 20.79 1.52 -13.04
CA LEU A 49 21.08 0.11 -12.74
C LEU A 49 19.91 -0.58 -12.02
N SER A 50 19.37 0.07 -10.98
CA SER A 50 18.28 -0.48 -10.18
C SER A 50 17.49 0.64 -9.50
N ARG A 51 16.27 0.31 -9.06
CA ARG A 51 15.36 1.20 -8.33
C ARG A 51 14.87 0.54 -7.05
N SER A 52 14.64 1.34 -6.02
CA SER A 52 14.06 0.90 -4.75
C SER A 52 13.01 1.90 -4.30
N LEU A 53 11.82 1.43 -3.98
CA LEU A 53 10.72 2.26 -3.47
C LEU A 53 10.65 2.14 -1.95
N LEU A 54 10.82 3.26 -1.25
CA LEU A 54 10.64 3.35 0.19
C LEU A 54 9.26 3.94 0.51
N LEU A 55 8.50 3.25 1.36
CA LEU A 55 7.21 3.70 1.88
C LEU A 55 7.31 3.88 3.40
N ILE A 56 6.54 4.83 3.95
CA ILE A 56 6.50 5.10 5.40
C ILE A 56 5.23 4.53 6.01
N HIS A 57 5.40 3.72 7.05
CA HIS A 57 4.30 3.30 7.92
C HIS A 57 4.35 4.14 9.20
N LYS A 58 3.50 5.17 9.27
CA LYS A 58 3.49 6.15 10.35
C LYS A 58 2.97 5.54 11.66
N LYS A 59 3.68 5.79 12.76
CA LYS A 59 3.30 5.41 14.12
C LYS A 59 3.41 6.61 15.05
N GLU A 60 2.30 7.02 15.65
CA GLU A 60 2.20 8.15 16.57
C GLU A 60 1.67 7.63 17.91
N ASP A 61 2.32 7.97 19.02
CA ASP A 61 1.95 7.53 20.38
C ASP A 61 1.75 6.01 20.52
N GLY A 62 2.54 5.23 19.80
CA GLY A 62 2.42 3.77 19.80
C GLY A 62 1.36 3.20 18.86
N ILE A 63 0.56 4.05 18.21
CA ILE A 63 -0.59 3.68 17.38
C ILE A 63 -0.24 3.85 15.89
N TRP A 64 -0.55 2.84 15.08
CA TRP A 64 -0.40 2.92 13.63
C TRP A 64 -1.45 3.84 13.01
N SER A 65 -1.03 4.66 12.05
CA SER A 65 -1.95 5.54 11.30
C SER A 65 -3.01 4.74 10.55
N THR A 66 -4.22 5.29 10.50
CA THR A 66 -5.35 4.73 9.73
C THR A 66 -5.92 5.75 8.75
N ASP A 67 -5.15 6.77 8.39
CA ASP A 67 -5.61 7.98 7.70
C ASP A 67 -6.14 7.72 6.27
N ILE A 68 -5.76 6.60 5.66
CA ILE A 68 -6.20 6.21 4.31
C ILE A 68 -7.66 5.74 4.29
N LEU A 69 -8.09 5.00 5.32
CA LEU A 69 -9.41 4.38 5.36
C LEU A 69 -10.34 5.14 6.30
N LYS A 70 -11.56 5.40 5.85
CA LYS A 70 -12.60 5.97 6.71
C LYS A 70 -13.17 4.88 7.61
N GLU A 71 -13.12 5.12 8.92
CA GLU A 71 -13.82 4.31 9.92
C GLU A 71 -15.33 4.32 9.65
N GLN A 72 -15.92 3.12 9.58
CA GLN A 72 -17.34 2.88 9.37
C GLN A 72 -18.00 2.61 10.74
N LYS A 73 -18.46 3.68 11.39
CA LYS A 73 -18.96 3.68 12.77
C LYS A 73 -20.32 3.00 12.91
N GLU A 74 -20.33 1.68 13.02
CA GLU A 74 -21.52 0.88 13.33
C GLU A 74 -21.44 0.18 14.69
N SER A 75 -20.29 0.24 15.37
CA SER A 75 -20.08 -0.39 16.68
C SER A 75 -19.05 0.38 17.52
N LYS A 76 -18.82 -0.06 18.77
CA LYS A 76 -17.77 0.49 19.65
C LYS A 76 -16.35 0.22 19.11
N ASN A 77 -16.19 -0.69 18.16
CA ASN A 77 -14.91 -1.06 17.58
C ASN A 77 -14.64 -0.28 16.29
N LYS A 78 -13.37 0.07 16.06
CA LYS A 78 -12.92 0.70 14.80
C LYS A 78 -13.00 -0.32 13.67
N ILE A 79 -14.02 -0.21 12.82
CA ILE A 79 -14.23 -1.07 11.64
C ILE A 79 -13.90 -0.27 10.39
N PHE A 80 -12.97 -0.77 9.58
CA PHE A 80 -12.58 -0.13 8.30
C PHE A 80 -13.03 -0.94 7.08
N LEU A 81 -12.99 -2.28 7.20
CA LEU A 81 -13.40 -3.22 6.17
C LEU A 81 -14.72 -3.85 6.59
N LYS A 82 -15.69 -3.91 5.69
CA LYS A 82 -16.93 -4.68 5.85
C LYS A 82 -16.97 -5.77 4.81
N CYS A 83 -17.48 -6.93 5.17
CA CYS A 83 -17.65 -8.05 4.25
C CYS A 83 -19.03 -8.64 4.41
N GLU A 84 -19.67 -9.00 3.30
CA GLU A 84 -21.00 -9.60 3.29
C GLU A 84 -21.01 -10.81 2.35
N ALA A 85 -21.64 -11.89 2.82
CA ALA A 85 -21.91 -13.08 2.04
C ALA A 85 -23.42 -13.18 1.82
N LYS A 86 -23.84 -13.42 0.58
CA LYS A 86 -25.27 -13.58 0.26
C LYS A 86 -25.81 -14.97 0.64
N ASN A 87 -24.93 -15.93 0.85
CA ASN A 87 -25.22 -17.31 1.21
C ASN A 87 -23.94 -18.00 1.74
N TYR A 88 -24.05 -19.29 2.07
CA TYR A 88 -22.95 -20.10 2.61
C TYR A 88 -22.05 -20.73 1.53
N SER A 89 -21.99 -20.18 0.30
CA SER A 89 -21.14 -20.74 -0.78
C SER A 89 -19.64 -20.49 -0.63
N GLY A 90 -19.22 -19.84 0.46
CA GLY A 90 -17.85 -19.32 0.63
C GLY A 90 -17.55 -18.06 -0.19
N ARG A 91 -18.52 -17.53 -0.97
CA ARG A 91 -18.40 -16.25 -1.69
C ARG A 91 -18.84 -15.08 -0.83
N PHE A 92 -18.00 -14.06 -0.78
CA PHE A 92 -18.31 -12.82 -0.08
C PHE A 92 -17.68 -11.62 -0.78
N THR A 93 -18.24 -10.45 -0.53
CA THR A 93 -17.74 -9.17 -1.04
C THR A 93 -17.30 -8.33 0.13
N CYS A 94 -16.08 -7.81 0.08
CA CYS A 94 -15.60 -6.84 1.05
C CYS A 94 -15.57 -5.44 0.45
N TRP A 95 -15.79 -4.42 1.27
CA TRP A 95 -15.72 -3.03 0.86
C TRP A 95 -15.21 -2.11 1.97
N TRP A 96 -14.69 -0.96 1.54
CA TRP A 96 -14.19 0.10 2.41
C TRP A 96 -14.32 1.47 1.75
N LEU A 97 -14.14 2.51 2.56
CA LEU A 97 -14.32 3.90 2.17
C LEU A 97 -13.00 4.67 2.31
N THR A 98 -12.75 5.60 1.40
CA THR A 98 -11.63 6.55 1.49
C THR A 98 -12.02 7.90 0.93
N ALA A 99 -11.45 8.97 1.49
CA ALA A 99 -11.61 10.32 0.96
C ALA A 99 -10.52 10.65 -0.09
N ILE A 100 -9.51 9.79 -0.26
CA ILE A 100 -8.39 10.00 -1.19
C ILE A 100 -8.85 9.68 -2.61
N SER A 101 -8.56 10.58 -3.55
CA SER A 101 -9.07 10.49 -4.92
C SER A 101 -8.05 10.00 -5.95
N THR A 102 -6.75 10.18 -5.72
CA THR A 102 -5.64 9.82 -6.62
C THR A 102 -4.52 9.07 -5.89
N ASP A 103 -3.56 8.52 -6.64
CA ASP A 103 -2.29 7.95 -6.13
C ASP A 103 -2.45 6.88 -5.05
N LEU A 104 -3.53 6.11 -5.16
CA LEU A 104 -3.92 5.11 -4.18
C LEU A 104 -3.94 3.72 -4.80
N LYS A 105 -3.27 2.77 -4.14
CA LYS A 105 -3.24 1.37 -4.54
C LYS A 105 -3.57 0.48 -3.35
N PHE A 106 -4.56 -0.39 -3.54
CA PHE A 106 -4.92 -1.41 -2.57
C PHE A 106 -4.43 -2.77 -3.02
N SER A 107 -4.01 -3.59 -2.07
CA SER A 107 -3.72 -5.01 -2.25
C SER A 107 -4.43 -5.76 -1.14
N VAL A 108 -5.28 -6.72 -1.50
CA VAL A 108 -6.00 -7.56 -0.54
C VAL A 108 -5.40 -8.96 -0.60
N LYS A 109 -5.03 -9.48 0.57
CA LYS A 109 -4.56 -10.84 0.74
C LYS A 109 -5.19 -11.40 2.01
N SER A 110 -5.51 -12.68 1.98
CA SER A 110 -5.86 -13.42 3.19
C SER A 110 -4.63 -13.49 4.11
N SER A 111 -4.85 -13.35 5.42
CA SER A 111 -3.81 -13.57 6.43
C SER A 111 -3.38 -15.04 6.49
N ARG A 112 -4.31 -15.95 6.18
CA ARG A 112 -4.05 -17.37 5.94
C ARG A 112 -3.65 -17.52 4.48
N GLY A 113 -2.41 -17.93 4.21
CA GLY A 113 -1.85 -17.99 2.86
C GLY A 113 -2.65 -18.89 1.91
N PHE A 114 -2.37 -18.81 0.61
CA PHE A 114 -3.05 -19.59 -0.43
C PHE A 114 -2.96 -21.11 -0.23
N SER A 115 -1.94 -21.59 0.48
CA SER A 115 -1.75 -23.02 0.80
C SER A 115 -2.56 -23.52 1.99
N ASP A 116 -3.26 -22.64 2.71
CA ASP A 116 -4.19 -23.03 3.76
C ASP A 116 -5.49 -23.52 3.10
N PRO A 117 -6.01 -24.72 3.43
CA PRO A 117 -7.31 -25.17 2.95
C PRO A 117 -8.47 -24.24 3.36
N GLN A 118 -8.30 -23.41 4.41
CA GLN A 118 -9.22 -22.30 4.76
C GLN A 118 -8.76 -20.95 4.17
N GLY A 119 -7.93 -20.99 3.14
CA GLY A 119 -7.35 -19.82 2.49
C GLY A 119 -8.40 -19.07 1.67
N VAL A 120 -8.44 -17.75 1.81
CA VAL A 120 -9.32 -16.90 1.00
C VAL A 120 -8.55 -16.37 -0.20
N THR A 121 -9.14 -16.53 -1.40
CA THR A 121 -8.67 -15.88 -2.62
C THR A 121 -9.57 -14.70 -2.95
N CYS A 122 -8.97 -13.53 -3.16
CA CYS A 122 -9.69 -12.31 -3.53
C CYS A 122 -9.29 -11.86 -4.94
N GLY A 123 -10.26 -11.34 -5.68
CA GLY A 123 -10.05 -10.78 -7.02
C GLY A 123 -9.40 -9.40 -7.01
N ALA A 124 -9.53 -8.70 -8.13
CA ALA A 124 -9.05 -7.33 -8.26
C ALA A 124 -9.94 -6.35 -7.47
N VAL A 125 -9.31 -5.38 -6.82
CA VAL A 125 -10.01 -4.27 -6.17
C VAL A 125 -10.63 -3.39 -7.25
N THR A 126 -11.92 -3.10 -7.10
CA THR A 126 -12.70 -2.27 -8.02
C THR A 126 -13.21 -1.01 -7.32
N LEU A 127 -13.21 0.12 -8.01
CA LEU A 127 -13.86 1.33 -7.54
C LEU A 127 -15.35 1.24 -7.87
N SER A 128 -16.20 1.32 -6.85
CA SER A 128 -17.65 1.36 -7.05
C SER A 128 -18.07 2.70 -7.66
N ALA A 129 -19.07 2.66 -8.54
CA ALA A 129 -19.74 3.86 -9.05
C ALA A 129 -20.52 4.61 -7.95
N GLU A 130 -20.83 3.92 -6.85
CA GLU A 130 -21.53 4.46 -5.70
C GLU A 130 -20.64 5.45 -4.93
N ARG A 131 -21.07 6.71 -4.83
CA ARG A 131 -20.48 7.69 -3.92
C ARG A 131 -21.22 7.64 -2.60
N VAL A 132 -20.48 7.44 -1.52
CA VAL A 132 -21.07 7.36 -0.17
C VAL A 132 -20.79 8.67 0.54
N ARG A 133 -21.87 9.39 0.90
CA ARG A 133 -21.77 10.63 1.67
C ARG A 133 -21.91 10.32 3.16
N VAL A 134 -20.88 10.64 3.94
CA VAL A 134 -20.84 10.43 5.40
C VAL A 134 -20.37 11.73 6.03
N ASP A 135 -21.04 12.20 7.08
CA ASP A 135 -20.68 13.44 7.80
C ASP A 135 -20.49 14.66 6.85
N ASN A 136 -21.37 14.80 5.85
CA ASN A 136 -21.32 15.85 4.82
C ASN A 136 -20.09 15.82 3.88
N ARG A 137 -19.30 14.74 3.87
CA ARG A 137 -18.16 14.52 2.98
C ARG A 137 -18.40 13.33 2.06
N ASP A 138 -17.96 13.45 0.81
CA ASP A 138 -18.02 12.36 -0.16
C ASP A 138 -16.84 11.41 0.00
N TYR A 139 -17.13 10.11 0.01
CA TYR A 139 -16.15 9.04 0.04
C TYR A 139 -16.28 8.15 -1.20
N LYS A 140 -15.13 7.69 -1.68
CA LYS A 140 -15.03 6.64 -2.69
C LYS A 140 -15.17 5.28 -2.01
N LYS A 141 -16.02 4.42 -2.56
CA LYS A 141 -16.18 3.04 -2.11
C LYS A 141 -15.39 2.10 -3.00
N TYR A 142 -14.51 1.32 -2.40
CA TYR A 142 -13.78 0.25 -3.09
C TYR A 142 -14.35 -1.09 -2.66
N THR A 143 -14.41 -2.03 -3.60
CA THR A 143 -14.99 -3.36 -3.42
C THR A 143 -14.03 -4.43 -3.93
N VAL A 144 -14.11 -5.62 -3.34
CA VAL A 144 -13.41 -6.82 -3.82
C VAL A 144 -14.27 -8.05 -3.57
N GLU A 145 -14.34 -8.92 -4.55
CA GLU A 145 -14.98 -10.23 -4.41
C GLU A 145 -13.94 -11.26 -3.97
N CYS A 146 -14.32 -12.10 -3.00
CA CYS A 146 -13.47 -13.12 -2.42
C CYS A 146 -14.21 -14.46 -2.32
N GLN A 147 -13.42 -15.53 -2.30
CA GLN A 147 -13.88 -16.92 -2.22
C GLN A 147 -12.98 -17.68 -1.23
N GLU A 148 -13.58 -18.36 -0.28
CA GLU A 148 -12.89 -19.36 0.55
C GLU A 148 -12.55 -20.60 -0.30
N GLY A 149 -11.30 -21.07 -0.18
CA GLY A 149 -10.84 -22.32 -0.77
C GLY A 149 -11.64 -23.51 -0.22
N SER A 150 -11.86 -24.51 -1.07
CA SER A 150 -12.58 -25.75 -0.72
C SER A 150 -11.63 -26.78 -0.12
#